data_AF-A0A7C7Q5S1-F1
#
_entry.id   AF-A0A7C7Q5S1-F1
#
_cell.length_a   1.000
_cell.length_b   1.000
_cell.length_c   1.000
_cell.angle_alpha   90.00
_cell.angle_beta   90.00
_cell.angle_gamma   90.00
#
_symmetry.space_group_name_H-M   'P 1'
#
loop_
_entity.id
_entity.type
_entity.pdbx_description
1 polymer ?
#
loop_
_entity_poly.entity_id
_entity_poly.type
_entity_poly.pdbx_seq_one_letter_code
_entity_poly.pdbx_strand_id
1 'polypeptide(L)'
;MSSKTTEFVKEQIYPNLDAVASGLLDHLHPKRSGKAYQLDCPECGHQGRAFYYPGHAYIVCNRKNNCGVSTSIWDAVQMSGLSMSQALHAMADAAGVQLPEKSAYASDADKLKSVLKYGISKSKTAQNYLKKDRGWSEAEIEAAPFGYIHDMEYFMSGLERKG
;
A
#
# COMPACT_ATOMS: atom_id res chain seq x y z
N MET A 1 -4.21 -9.12 9.16
CA MET A 1 -4.48 -7.89 9.94
C MET A 1 -4.32 -6.66 9.04
N SER A 2 -5.38 -6.25 8.32
CA SER A 2 -5.33 -5.12 7.35
C SER A 2 -6.62 -4.27 7.37
N SER A 3 -7.41 -4.29 8.47
CA SER A 3 -8.68 -3.53 8.50
C SER A 3 -8.46 -2.04 8.76
N LYS A 4 -7.69 -1.65 9.78
CA LYS A 4 -7.64 -0.25 10.25
C LYS A 4 -7.22 0.79 9.20
N THR A 5 -6.20 0.51 8.38
CA THR A 5 -5.75 1.45 7.34
C THR A 5 -6.77 1.55 6.20
N THR A 6 -7.30 0.41 5.76
CA THR A 6 -8.33 0.34 4.72
C THR A 6 -9.62 1.02 5.16
N GLU A 7 -9.96 0.89 6.44
CA GLU A 7 -11.13 1.48 7.10
C GLU A 7 -10.95 2.99 7.25
N PHE A 8 -9.78 3.46 7.67
CA PHE A 8 -9.42 4.88 7.70
C PHE A 8 -9.54 5.55 6.32
N VAL A 9 -9.00 4.93 5.26
CA VAL A 9 -9.13 5.46 3.89
C VAL A 9 -10.61 5.55 3.48
N LYS A 10 -11.40 4.54 3.80
CA LYS A 10 -12.82 4.51 3.46
C LYS A 10 -13.66 5.52 4.22
N GLU A 11 -13.36 5.75 5.48
CA GLU A 11 -14.17 6.61 6.36
C GLU A 11 -13.73 8.06 6.33
N GLN A 12 -12.43 8.33 6.21
CA GLN A 12 -11.87 9.67 6.35
C GLN A 12 -11.48 10.29 5.02
N ILE A 13 -10.88 9.50 4.12
CA ILE A 13 -10.35 10.02 2.85
C ILE A 13 -11.45 10.05 1.78
N TYR A 14 -12.02 8.90 1.41
CA TYR A 14 -12.95 8.84 0.27
C TYR A 14 -14.12 9.83 0.35
N PRO A 15 -14.84 10.00 1.48
CA PRO A 15 -15.99 10.89 1.55
C PRO A 15 -15.66 12.37 1.28
N ASN A 16 -14.42 12.77 1.58
CA ASN A 16 -13.93 14.15 1.44
C ASN A 16 -13.07 14.35 0.17
N LEU A 17 -12.86 13.30 -0.62
CA LEU A 17 -11.98 13.32 -1.78
C LEU A 17 -12.74 13.73 -3.05
N ASP A 18 -12.28 14.81 -3.70
CA ASP A 18 -12.49 15.05 -5.13
C ASP A 18 -11.15 14.87 -5.86
N ALA A 19 -10.93 13.64 -6.35
CA ALA A 19 -9.68 13.24 -6.99
C ALA A 19 -9.44 13.97 -8.33
N VAL A 20 -10.50 14.44 -9.00
CA VAL A 20 -10.36 15.21 -10.24
C VAL A 20 -10.05 16.67 -9.94
N ALA A 21 -10.75 17.29 -8.99
CA ALA A 21 -10.47 18.68 -8.62
C ALA A 21 -9.04 18.86 -8.08
N SER A 22 -8.47 17.80 -7.51
CA SER A 22 -7.10 17.78 -6.98
C SER A 22 -6.03 17.36 -8.01
N GLY A 23 -6.40 17.15 -9.28
CA GLY A 23 -5.48 16.80 -10.37
C GLY A 23 -4.98 15.34 -10.35
N LEU A 24 -5.42 14.51 -9.40
CA LEU A 24 -4.93 13.14 -9.24
C LEU A 24 -5.33 12.22 -10.42
N LEU A 25 -6.37 12.61 -11.16
CA LEU A 25 -6.91 11.85 -12.29
C LEU A 25 -6.75 12.56 -13.64
N ASP A 26 -5.88 13.58 -13.74
CA ASP A 26 -5.71 14.36 -14.98
C ASP A 26 -5.26 13.50 -16.18
N HIS A 27 -4.50 12.45 -15.91
CA HIS A 27 -4.06 11.47 -16.89
C HIS A 27 -5.21 10.66 -17.53
N LEU A 28 -6.42 10.71 -16.97
CA LEU A 28 -7.65 10.12 -17.52
C LEU A 28 -8.55 11.14 -18.23
N HIS A 29 -8.02 12.33 -18.53
CA HIS A 29 -8.70 13.41 -19.27
C HIS A 29 -10.11 13.73 -18.74
N PRO A 30 -10.24 14.16 -17.47
CA PRO A 30 -11.53 14.43 -16.86
C PRO A 30 -12.29 15.57 -17.55
N LYS A 31 -13.59 15.34 -17.75
CA LYS A 31 -14.55 16.35 -18.19
C LYS A 31 -15.75 16.38 -17.26
N ARG A 32 -16.12 17.57 -16.79
CA ARG A 32 -17.29 17.72 -15.91
C ARG A 32 -18.56 17.31 -16.66
N SER A 33 -19.37 16.45 -16.03
CA SER A 33 -20.65 15.95 -16.53
C SER A 33 -21.68 15.95 -15.40
N GLY A 34 -22.32 17.10 -15.19
CA GLY A 34 -23.28 17.30 -14.09
C GLY A 34 -22.61 17.18 -12.72
N LYS A 35 -23.08 16.21 -11.91
CA LYS A 35 -22.52 15.89 -10.58
C LYS A 35 -21.33 14.92 -10.63
N ALA A 36 -21.00 14.40 -11.80
CA ALA A 36 -19.91 13.46 -12.03
C ALA A 36 -18.81 14.08 -12.90
N TYR A 37 -17.69 13.39 -12.98
CA TYR A 37 -16.69 13.57 -14.01
C TYR A 37 -16.71 12.39 -14.96
N GLN A 38 -16.73 12.70 -16.25
CA GLN A 38 -16.53 11.73 -17.32
C GLN A 38 -15.03 11.61 -17.58
N LEU A 39 -14.54 10.39 -17.67
CA LEU A 39 -13.13 10.04 -17.76
C LEU A 39 -12.90 9.06 -18.92
N ASP A 40 -11.66 9.01 -19.40
CA ASP A 40 -11.15 7.89 -20.13
C ASP A 40 -11.11 6.67 -19.21
N CYS A 41 -11.55 5.52 -19.72
CA CYS A 41 -11.61 4.32 -18.88
C CYS A 41 -10.18 3.83 -18.57
N PRO A 42 -9.80 3.69 -17.28
CA PRO A 42 -8.46 3.23 -16.91
C PRO A 42 -8.18 1.81 -17.43
N GLU A 43 -9.21 0.95 -17.51
CA GLU A 43 -9.05 -0.45 -17.96
C GLU A 43 -8.99 -0.61 -19.47
N CYS A 44 -9.94 0.00 -20.20
CA CYS A 44 -10.08 -0.24 -21.65
C CYS A 44 -9.59 0.92 -22.52
N GLY A 45 -9.12 2.01 -21.91
CA GLY A 45 -8.61 3.21 -22.60
C GLY A 45 -9.65 3.98 -23.41
N HIS A 46 -10.92 3.55 -23.43
CA HIS A 46 -11.95 4.21 -24.22
C HIS A 46 -12.32 5.58 -23.63
N GLN A 47 -12.30 6.57 -24.52
CA GLN A 47 -12.47 7.95 -24.14
C GLN A 47 -13.88 8.28 -23.66
N GLY A 48 -13.96 9.00 -22.54
CA GLY A 48 -15.20 9.50 -21.98
C GLY A 48 -16.27 8.42 -21.73
N ARG A 49 -15.89 7.19 -21.34
CA ARG A 49 -16.87 6.13 -21.02
C ARG A 49 -16.91 5.77 -19.54
N ALA A 50 -15.95 6.25 -18.77
CA ALA A 50 -15.90 6.06 -17.33
C ALA A 50 -16.48 7.26 -16.60
N PHE A 51 -17.07 7.02 -15.43
CA PHE A 51 -17.63 8.06 -14.57
C PHE A 51 -17.05 7.96 -13.17
N TYR A 52 -16.65 9.10 -12.63
CA TYR A 52 -16.25 9.29 -11.26
C TYR A 52 -17.20 10.26 -10.56
N TYR A 53 -17.60 9.92 -9.34
CA TYR A 53 -18.41 10.78 -8.49
C TYR A 53 -17.56 11.19 -7.28
N PRO A 54 -17.34 12.50 -7.03
CA PRO A 54 -16.63 12.95 -5.84
C PRO A 54 -17.22 12.34 -4.57
N GLY A 55 -16.36 11.97 -3.63
CA GLY A 55 -16.77 11.22 -2.43
C GLY A 55 -16.79 9.70 -2.59
N HIS A 56 -16.74 9.17 -3.82
CA HIS A 56 -16.82 7.72 -4.08
C HIS A 56 -15.44 7.08 -4.25
N ALA A 57 -15.35 5.81 -3.89
CA ALA A 57 -14.12 5.02 -3.95
C ALA A 57 -13.79 4.46 -5.35
N TYR A 58 -14.67 4.62 -6.33
CA TYR A 58 -14.59 3.91 -7.61
C TYR A 58 -14.90 4.78 -8.83
N ILE A 59 -14.26 4.42 -9.94
CA ILE A 59 -14.52 4.86 -11.30
C ILE A 59 -15.25 3.74 -12.03
N VAL A 60 -16.42 4.03 -12.61
CA VAL A 60 -17.26 3.01 -13.25
C VAL A 60 -17.31 3.21 -14.77
N CYS A 61 -16.91 2.19 -15.54
CA CYS A 61 -17.06 2.19 -16.98
C CYS A 61 -18.50 1.85 -17.39
N ASN A 62 -19.18 2.74 -18.12
CA ASN A 62 -20.57 2.51 -18.55
C ASN A 62 -20.69 1.62 -19.81
N ARG A 63 -19.57 1.10 -20.33
CA ARG A 63 -19.56 0.20 -21.49
C ARG A 63 -19.85 -1.25 -21.06
N LYS A 64 -21.02 -1.50 -20.48
CA LYS A 64 -21.39 -2.78 -19.84
C LYS A 64 -21.29 -4.00 -20.76
N ASN A 65 -21.46 -3.82 -22.07
CA ASN A 65 -21.39 -4.92 -23.03
C ASN A 65 -19.95 -5.35 -23.39
N ASN A 66 -18.93 -4.53 -23.09
CA ASN A 66 -17.53 -4.82 -23.46
C ASN A 66 -16.51 -4.67 -22.33
N CYS A 67 -16.70 -3.73 -21.40
CA CYS A 67 -15.80 -3.50 -20.26
C CYS A 67 -16.58 -3.57 -18.95
N GLY A 68 -17.36 -2.54 -18.63
CA GLY A 68 -18.20 -2.54 -17.42
C GLY A 68 -17.44 -2.59 -16.09
N VAL A 69 -16.11 -2.53 -16.12
CA VAL A 69 -15.26 -2.66 -14.92
C VAL A 69 -15.38 -1.42 -14.05
N SER A 70 -15.30 -1.65 -12.74
CA SER A 70 -15.21 -0.65 -11.70
C SER A 70 -13.80 -0.64 -11.15
N THR A 71 -13.02 0.40 -11.46
CA THR A 71 -11.63 0.56 -11.00
C THR A 71 -11.63 1.41 -9.74
N SER A 72 -10.84 1.04 -8.72
CA SER A 72 -10.76 1.86 -7.51
C SER A 72 -10.02 3.17 -7.79
N ILE A 73 -10.35 4.23 -7.04
CA ILE A 73 -9.63 5.51 -7.15
C ILE A 73 -8.16 5.32 -6.78
N TRP A 74 -7.88 4.48 -5.80
CA TRP A 74 -6.51 4.11 -5.44
C TRP A 74 -5.74 3.58 -6.64
N ASP A 75 -6.27 2.56 -7.33
CA ASP A 75 -5.61 1.96 -8.48
C ASP A 75 -5.44 2.98 -9.62
N ALA A 76 -6.48 3.77 -9.90
CA ALA A 76 -6.42 4.80 -10.92
C ALA A 76 -5.37 5.88 -10.61
N VAL A 77 -5.23 6.30 -9.36
CA VAL A 77 -4.17 7.24 -8.95
C VAL A 77 -2.79 6.61 -9.11
N GLN A 78 -2.62 5.33 -8.79
CA GLN A 78 -1.33 4.65 -8.99
C GLN A 78 -0.93 4.54 -10.47
N MET A 79 -1.89 4.47 -11.39
CA MET A 79 -1.62 4.46 -12.84
C MET A 79 -0.97 5.75 -13.36
N SER A 80 -1.03 6.84 -12.59
CA SER A 80 -0.26 8.07 -12.88
C SER A 80 1.26 7.93 -12.64
N GLY A 81 1.71 6.82 -12.06
CA GLY A 81 3.12 6.54 -11.75
C GLY A 81 3.52 6.79 -10.29
N LEU A 82 2.57 7.13 -9.41
CA LEU A 82 2.84 7.33 -7.99
C LEU A 82 3.07 6.00 -7.25
N SER A 83 4.06 5.97 -6.36
CA SER A 83 4.22 4.85 -5.41
C SER A 83 3.04 4.80 -4.43
N MET A 84 2.81 3.65 -3.79
CA MET A 84 1.72 3.49 -2.79
C MET A 84 1.74 4.58 -1.71
N SER A 85 2.93 4.93 -1.20
CA SER A 85 3.05 5.98 -0.17
C SER A 85 2.69 7.34 -0.73
N GLN A 86 3.15 7.68 -1.93
CA GLN A 86 2.86 8.96 -2.55
C GLN A 86 1.38 9.09 -2.90
N ALA A 87 0.75 8.03 -3.41
CA ALA A 87 -0.68 8.00 -3.68
C ALA A 87 -1.50 8.24 -2.40
N LEU A 88 -1.15 7.57 -1.29
CA LEU A 88 -1.83 7.78 -0.01
C LEU A 88 -1.70 9.22 0.50
N HIS A 89 -0.49 9.78 0.47
CA HIS A 89 -0.26 11.17 0.88
C HIS A 89 -1.03 12.15 -0.01
N ALA A 90 -0.95 11.99 -1.33
CA ALA A 90 -1.63 12.86 -2.27
C ALA A 90 -3.16 12.81 -2.12
N MET A 91 -3.72 11.61 -1.88
CA MET A 91 -5.16 11.45 -1.61
C MET A 91 -5.57 12.03 -0.26
N ALA A 92 -4.74 11.90 0.78
CA ALA A 92 -5.02 12.48 2.09
C ALA A 92 -4.95 14.01 2.08
N ASP A 93 -3.96 14.58 1.40
CA ASP A 93 -3.81 16.02 1.20
C ASP A 93 -5.00 16.59 0.41
N ALA A 94 -5.42 15.89 -0.66
CA ALA A 94 -6.59 16.23 -1.45
C ALA A 94 -7.91 16.18 -0.65
N ALA A 95 -7.99 15.27 0.33
CA ALA A 95 -9.14 15.14 1.22
C ALA A 95 -9.06 16.06 2.45
N GLY A 96 -7.96 16.82 2.63
CA GLY A 96 -7.72 17.64 3.82
C GLY A 96 -7.54 16.84 5.11
N VAL A 97 -7.15 15.58 5.02
CA VAL A 97 -7.02 14.66 6.16
C VAL A 97 -5.56 14.50 6.53
N GLN A 98 -5.22 14.74 7.80
CA GLN A 98 -3.90 14.41 8.31
C GLN A 98 -3.76 12.89 8.47
N LEU A 99 -2.78 12.31 7.78
CA LEU A 99 -2.41 10.92 8.00
C LEU A 99 -1.84 10.76 9.41
N PRO A 100 -2.19 9.68 10.14
CA PRO A 100 -1.54 9.39 11.41
C PRO A 100 -0.03 9.25 11.16
N GLU A 101 0.79 9.87 12.00
CA GLU A 101 2.24 9.73 11.93
C GLU A 101 2.64 8.24 11.94
N LYS A 102 3.75 7.90 11.28
CA LYS A 102 4.29 6.54 11.07
C LYS A 102 4.56 5.70 12.34
N SER A 103 4.04 6.06 13.51
CA SER A 103 4.44 5.53 14.81
C SER A 103 3.81 4.18 15.21
N ALA A 104 2.90 3.59 14.43
CA ALA A 104 2.29 2.30 14.78
C ALA A 104 2.72 1.10 13.91
N TYR A 105 3.13 1.32 12.65
CA TYR A 105 3.37 0.22 11.70
C TYR A 105 4.86 0.00 11.36
N ALA A 106 5.68 1.06 11.44
CA ALA A 106 7.14 0.91 11.36
C ALA A 106 7.64 0.03 12.51
N SER A 107 7.05 0.20 13.69
CA SER A 107 7.39 -0.57 14.88
C SER A 107 7.19 -2.08 14.65
N ASP A 108 6.11 -2.52 14.02
CA ASP A 108 5.86 -3.96 13.81
C ASP A 108 6.76 -4.59 12.76
N ALA A 109 7.04 -3.89 11.65
CA ALA A 109 7.96 -4.37 10.63
C ALA A 109 9.42 -4.40 11.14
N ASP A 110 9.83 -3.39 11.91
CA ASP A 110 11.14 -3.34 12.53
C ASP A 110 11.27 -4.33 13.69
N LYS A 111 10.20 -4.52 14.48
CA LYS A 111 10.09 -5.59 15.49
C LYS A 111 10.24 -6.96 14.83
N LEU A 112 9.49 -7.22 13.75
CA LEU A 112 9.57 -8.46 12.99
C LEU A 112 10.98 -8.69 12.44
N LYS A 113 11.59 -7.70 11.78
CA LYS A 113 12.99 -7.76 11.35
C LYS A 113 13.93 -8.07 12.50
N SER A 114 13.75 -7.42 13.65
CA SER A 114 14.59 -7.64 14.83
C SER A 114 14.49 -9.06 15.38
N VAL A 115 13.28 -9.65 15.41
CA VAL A 115 13.05 -11.02 15.88
C VAL A 115 13.63 -12.03 14.89
N LEU A 116 13.45 -11.80 13.59
CA LEU A 116 13.98 -12.65 12.53
C LEU A 116 15.52 -12.62 12.47
N LYS A 117 16.14 -11.45 12.64
CA LYS A 117 17.61 -11.32 12.76
C LYS A 117 18.13 -11.99 14.03
N TYR A 118 17.42 -11.82 15.15
CA TYR A 118 17.77 -12.49 16.39
C TYR A 118 17.72 -14.03 16.25
N GLY A 119 16.78 -14.57 15.45
CA GLY A 119 16.75 -15.99 15.13
C GLY A 119 18.00 -16.48 14.39
N ILE A 120 18.58 -15.67 13.49
CA ILE A 120 19.88 -15.98 12.87
C ILE A 120 20.98 -16.02 13.94
N SER A 121 21.04 -15.04 14.84
CA SER A 121 22.10 -14.98 15.86
C SER A 121 22.06 -16.13 16.87
N LYS A 122 20.88 -16.70 17.13
CA LYS A 122 20.70 -17.83 18.05
C LYS A 122 20.84 -19.20 17.41
N SER A 123 20.73 -19.31 16.09
CA SER A 123 20.88 -20.59 15.41
C SER A 123 22.33 -20.83 14.97
N LYS A 124 23.00 -21.79 15.62
CA LYS A 124 24.32 -22.28 15.18
C LYS A 124 24.27 -22.82 13.75
N THR A 125 23.17 -23.45 13.36
CA THR A 125 22.95 -23.98 12.01
C THR A 125 22.92 -22.84 10.99
N ALA A 126 22.12 -21.80 11.23
CA ALA A 126 22.03 -20.64 10.33
C ALA A 126 23.38 -19.88 10.25
N GLN A 127 24.04 -19.67 11.38
CA GLN A 127 25.36 -19.04 11.44
C GLN A 127 26.42 -19.82 10.67
N ASN A 128 26.48 -21.14 10.85
CA ASN A 128 27.43 -21.99 10.12
C ASN A 128 27.14 -21.98 8.62
N TYR A 129 25.88 -22.09 8.22
CA TYR A 129 25.51 -22.04 6.80
C TYR A 129 25.94 -20.71 6.15
N LEU A 130 25.63 -19.57 6.78
CA LEU A 130 25.98 -18.27 6.24
C LEU A 130 27.49 -18.02 6.24
N LYS A 131 28.19 -18.33 7.34
CA LYS A 131 29.62 -18.04 7.47
C LYS A 131 30.52 -19.06 6.77
N LYS A 132 30.24 -20.36 6.90
CA LYS A 132 31.10 -21.44 6.39
C LYS A 132 30.74 -21.86 4.98
N ASP A 133 29.45 -22.04 4.69
CA ASP A 133 29.03 -22.56 3.38
C ASP A 133 28.87 -21.44 2.36
N ARG A 134 28.42 -20.25 2.80
CA ARG A 134 28.21 -19.08 1.93
C ARG A 134 29.34 -18.07 2.01
N GLY A 135 30.23 -18.16 2.99
CA GLY A 135 31.37 -17.26 3.14
C GLY A 135 31.01 -15.83 3.55
N TRP A 136 29.83 -15.60 4.13
CA TRP A 136 29.38 -14.26 4.50
C TRP A 136 30.10 -13.76 5.76
N SER A 137 30.52 -12.50 5.72
CA SER A 137 31.02 -11.76 6.87
C SER A 137 29.89 -11.38 7.84
N GLU A 138 30.26 -10.99 9.06
CA GLU A 138 29.26 -10.55 10.06
C GLU A 138 28.50 -9.30 9.62
N ALA A 139 29.18 -8.37 8.92
CA ALA A 139 28.55 -7.18 8.37
C ALA A 139 27.51 -7.51 7.30
N GLU A 140 27.78 -8.48 6.43
CA GLU A 140 26.83 -8.93 5.40
C GLU A 140 25.62 -9.64 6.00
N ILE A 141 25.82 -10.43 7.06
CA ILE A 141 24.74 -11.09 7.79
C ILE A 141 23.87 -10.04 8.50
N GLU A 142 24.46 -9.01 9.09
CA GLU A 142 23.70 -7.92 9.71
C GLU A 142 22.96 -7.07 8.68
N ALA A 143 23.54 -6.85 7.50
CA ALA A 143 22.88 -6.14 6.39
C ALA A 143 21.85 -6.99 5.63
N ALA A 144 21.72 -8.29 5.95
CA ALA A 144 20.88 -9.21 5.21
C ALA A 144 19.40 -8.78 5.21
N PRO A 145 18.72 -8.81 4.06
CA PRO A 145 17.30 -8.47 3.97
C PRO A 145 16.38 -9.62 4.44
N PHE A 146 16.93 -10.67 5.03
CA PHE A 146 16.21 -11.86 5.48
C PHE A 146 16.57 -12.20 6.93
N GLY A 147 15.77 -13.07 7.55
CA GLY A 147 16.06 -13.61 8.88
C GLY A 147 15.72 -15.10 8.96
N TYR A 148 15.72 -15.65 10.17
CA TYR A 148 15.55 -17.09 10.38
C TYR A 148 14.55 -17.36 11.49
N ILE A 149 13.58 -18.24 11.22
CA ILE A 149 12.67 -18.78 12.24
C ILE A 149 13.09 -20.21 12.48
N HIS A 150 13.71 -20.46 13.63
CA HIS A 150 14.06 -21.81 14.04
C HIS A 150 12.87 -22.58 14.61
N ASP A 151 12.05 -21.86 15.37
CA ASP A 151 11.01 -22.39 16.24
C ASP A 151 9.86 -21.37 16.27
N MET A 152 8.65 -21.84 15.96
CA MET A 152 7.46 -21.00 15.89
C MET A 152 7.00 -20.51 17.28
N GLU A 153 7.14 -21.32 18.32
CA GLU A 153 6.78 -20.95 19.70
C GLU A 153 7.72 -19.86 20.22
N TYR A 154 9.02 -19.99 19.92
CA TYR A 154 9.99 -18.95 20.24
C TYR A 154 9.74 -17.65 19.46
N PHE A 155 9.40 -17.75 18.18
CA PHE A 155 9.09 -16.61 17.34
C PHE A 155 7.86 -15.85 17.85
N MET A 156 6.77 -16.56 18.16
CA MET A 156 5.55 -15.96 18.69
C MET A 156 5.78 -15.30 20.05
N SER A 157 6.47 -15.97 20.98
CA SER A 157 6.80 -15.37 22.28
C SER A 157 7.77 -14.18 22.19
N GLY A 158 8.60 -14.13 21.13
CA GLY A 158 9.48 -13.00 20.84
C GLY A 158 8.75 -11.77 20.31
N LEU A 159 7.66 -11.97 19.56
CA LEU A 159 6.76 -10.90 19.13
C LEU A 159 5.98 -10.32 20.32
N GLU A 160 5.50 -11.17 21.21
CA GLU A 160 4.72 -10.76 22.40
C GLU A 160 5.57 -9.99 23.42
N ARG A 161 6.83 -10.39 23.64
CA ARG A 161 7.74 -9.71 24.59
C ARG A 161 8.25 -8.34 24.14
N LYS A 162 8.11 -8.02 22.85
CA LYS A 162 8.49 -6.73 22.27
C LYS A 162 7.26 -5.88 21.90
N GLY A 163 6.05 -6.32 22.26
CA GLY A 163 4.79 -5.59 22.16
C GLY A 163 4.77 -4.43 23.14
#